data_AF-A0A1X7TBR8-F1
#
_entry.id   AF-A0A1X7TBR8-F1
#
_cell.length_a   1.000
_cell.length_b   1.000
_cell.length_c   1.000
_cell.angle_alpha   90.00
_cell.angle_beta   90.00
_cell.angle_gamma   90.00
#
_symmetry.space_group_name_H-M   'P 1'
#
loop_
_entity.id
_entity.type
_entity.pdbx_description
1 polymer ?
#
loop_
_entity_poly.entity_id
_entity_poly.type
_entity_poly.pdbx_seq_one_letter_code
_entity_poly.pdbx_strand_id
1 'polypeptide(L)'
;AGEWIIGSTDEEKKGTCDFNGFVILFSAYVMFMTLSLISIDCFLFIIKPHLHKGFMSPRVALVLVIIVWIVNAVFFSSGFINGSGMVYQYIDSQGLCYANTTSPIM
;
A
#
# COMPACT_ATOMS: atom_id res chain seq x y z
N ALA A 1 13.72 -25.53 4.14
CA ALA A 1 13.80 -24.42 5.10
C ALA A 1 14.66 -23.34 4.46
N GLY A 2 14.03 -22.35 3.81
CA GLY A 2 14.76 -21.30 3.12
C GLY A 2 15.59 -20.50 4.11
N GLU A 3 16.89 -20.40 3.85
CA GLU A 3 17.83 -19.59 4.63
C GLU A 3 17.44 -18.11 4.48
N TRP A 4 17.05 -17.51 5.59
CA TRP A 4 16.79 -16.08 5.68
C TRP A 4 18.12 -15.35 5.74
N ILE A 5 18.35 -14.40 4.84
CA ILE A 5 19.62 -13.68 4.69
C ILE A 5 19.91 -12.72 5.88
N ILE A 6 18.90 -12.39 6.69
CA ILE A 6 18.95 -11.31 7.69
C ILE A 6 18.37 -11.79 9.03
N GLY A 7 19.16 -11.65 10.11
CA GLY A 7 18.75 -11.91 11.49
C GLY A 7 19.14 -13.30 12.01
N SER A 8 19.84 -13.32 13.14
CA SER A 8 20.21 -14.58 13.83
C SER A 8 19.11 -15.03 14.80
N THR A 9 18.30 -14.07 15.29
CA THR A 9 17.23 -14.29 16.26
C THR A 9 15.85 -14.28 15.58
N ASP A 10 14.90 -15.07 16.10
CA ASP A 10 13.55 -15.16 15.51
C ASP A 10 12.77 -13.83 15.59
N GLU A 11 13.07 -12.98 16.57
CA GLU A 11 12.53 -11.62 16.68
C GLU A 11 13.01 -10.71 15.53
N GLU A 12 14.30 -10.79 15.16
CA GLU A 12 14.86 -10.03 14.04
C GLU A 12 14.26 -10.48 12.71
N LYS A 13 14.05 -11.79 12.55
CA LYS A 13 13.41 -12.37 11.35
C LYS A 13 11.97 -11.90 11.22
N LYS A 14 11.21 -11.92 12.33
CA LYS A 14 9.82 -11.46 12.35
C LYS A 14 9.72 -9.97 12.04
N GLY A 15 10.53 -9.13 12.68
CA GLY A 15 10.54 -7.68 12.41
C GLY A 15 10.94 -7.33 10.97
N THR A 16 11.93 -8.03 10.40
CA THR A 16 12.33 -7.84 8.99
C THR A 16 11.21 -8.27 8.05
N CYS A 17 10.52 -9.37 8.37
CA CYS A 17 9.39 -9.86 7.59
C CYS A 17 8.21 -8.89 7.60
N ASP A 18 7.85 -8.38 8.78
CA ASP A 18 6.76 -7.42 8.94
C ASP A 18 7.04 -6.13 8.17
N PHE A 19 8.27 -5.62 8.25
CA PHE A 19 8.70 -4.44 7.49
C PHE A 19 8.67 -4.68 5.97
N ASN A 20 9.19 -5.84 5.52
CA ASN A 20 9.17 -6.18 4.10
C ASN A 20 7.74 -6.31 3.56
N GLY A 21 6.85 -6.98 4.31
CA GLY A 21 5.45 -7.10 3.96
C GLY A 21 4.75 -5.74 3.88
N PHE A 22 5.04 -4.84 4.81
CA PHE A 22 4.57 -3.45 4.76
C PHE A 22 5.05 -2.72 3.49
N VAL A 23 6.35 -2.77 3.18
CA VAL A 23 6.92 -2.08 2.01
C VAL A 23 6.35 -2.61 0.70
N ILE A 24 6.23 -3.93 0.55
CA ILE A 24 5.68 -4.55 -0.66
C ILE A 24 4.21 -4.14 -0.85
N LEU A 25 3.39 -4.25 0.19
CA LEU A 25 1.98 -3.90 0.10
C LEU A 25 1.76 -2.40 -0.13
N PHE A 26 2.47 -1.57 0.62
CA PHE A 26 2.40 -0.11 0.46
C PHE A 26 2.79 0.30 -0.97
N SER A 27 3.91 -0.20 -1.49
CA SER A 27 4.35 0.13 -2.85
C SER A 27 3.38 -0.36 -3.92
N ALA A 28 2.88 -1.59 -3.81
CA ALA A 28 1.88 -2.13 -4.74
C ALA A 28 0.61 -1.27 -4.78
N TYR A 29 0.05 -0.92 -3.61
CA TYR A 29 -1.15 -0.10 -3.54
C TYR A 29 -0.93 1.34 -4.01
N VAL A 30 0.22 1.93 -3.68
CA VAL A 30 0.59 3.26 -4.21
C VAL A 30 0.65 3.23 -5.74
N MET A 31 1.21 2.18 -6.34
CA MET A 31 1.24 2.02 -7.80
C MET A 31 -0.19 1.90 -8.38
N PHE A 32 -1.04 1.02 -7.84
CA PHE A 32 -2.42 0.84 -8.31
C PHE A 32 -3.26 2.12 -8.18
N MET A 33 -3.15 2.81 -7.06
CA MET A 33 -3.88 4.06 -6.83
C MET A 33 -3.39 5.17 -7.76
N THR A 34 -2.09 5.26 -8.01
CA THR A 34 -1.52 6.25 -8.94
C THR A 34 -1.95 5.97 -10.38
N LEU A 35 -1.94 4.71 -10.81
CA LEU A 35 -2.46 4.30 -12.13
C LEU A 35 -3.95 4.64 -12.30
N SER A 36 -4.73 4.44 -11.23
CA SER A 36 -6.15 4.77 -11.21
C SER A 36 -6.38 6.29 -11.34
N LEU A 37 -5.61 7.10 -10.61
CA LEU A 37 -5.66 8.56 -10.71
C LEU A 37 -5.27 9.06 -12.11
N ILE A 38 -4.21 8.51 -12.72
CA ILE A 38 -3.80 8.84 -14.10
C ILE A 38 -4.92 8.50 -15.09
N SER A 39 -5.57 7.35 -14.91
CA SER A 39 -6.67 6.93 -15.78
C SER A 39 -7.86 7.89 -15.70
N ILE A 40 -8.21 8.37 -14.49
CA ILE A 40 -9.26 9.36 -14.28
C ILE A 40 -8.89 10.71 -14.88
N ASP A 41 -7.64 11.15 -14.72
CA ASP A 41 -7.13 12.40 -15.28
C ASP A 41 -7.23 12.41 -16.81
N CYS A 42 -6.74 11.35 -17.46
CA CYS A 42 -6.86 11.16 -18.90
C CYS A 42 -8.32 11.15 -19.37
N PHE A 43 -9.21 10.48 -18.63
CA PHE A 43 -10.64 10.43 -18.95
C PHE A 43 -11.32 11.81 -18.84
N LEU A 44 -11.04 12.57 -17.78
CA LEU A 44 -11.58 13.91 -17.58
C LEU A 44 -11.09 14.90 -18.65
N PHE A 45 -9.83 14.77 -19.07
CA PHE A 45 -9.26 15.56 -20.15
C PHE A 45 -9.98 15.34 -21.49
N ILE A 46 -10.26 14.07 -21.84
CA ILE A 46 -10.89 13.71 -23.12
C ILE A 46 -12.39 14.03 -23.13
N ILE A 47 -13.13 13.66 -22.07
CA ILE A 47 -14.60 13.69 -22.07
C ILE A 47 -15.17 15.03 -21.63
N LYS A 48 -14.48 15.78 -20.75
CA LYS A 48 -14.96 17.08 -20.22
C LYS A 48 -13.85 18.13 -20.15
N PRO A 49 -13.34 18.60 -21.29
CA PRO A 49 -12.25 19.60 -21.33
C PRO A 49 -12.62 20.93 -20.66
N HIS A 50 -13.90 21.33 -20.70
CA HIS A 50 -14.40 22.53 -20.01
C HIS A 50 -14.22 22.44 -18.48
N LEU A 51 -14.49 21.26 -17.89
CA LEU A 51 -14.41 21.05 -16.45
C LEU A 51 -12.97 20.80 -16.01
N HIS A 52 -12.17 20.13 -16.85
CA HIS A 52 -10.73 19.95 -16.64
C HIS A 52 -9.99 21.29 -16.58
N LYS A 53 -10.33 22.25 -17.46
CA LYS A 53 -9.68 23.57 -17.50
C LYS A 53 -9.90 24.42 -16.23
N GLY A 54 -11.02 24.22 -15.53
CA GLY A 54 -11.34 24.94 -14.30
C GLY A 54 -10.93 24.20 -13.01
N PHE A 55 -11.00 22.86 -13.01
CA PHE A 55 -10.85 22.05 -11.80
C PHE A 55 -9.48 21.35 -11.69
N MET A 56 -8.88 20.99 -12.83
CA MET A 56 -7.64 20.21 -12.87
C MET A 56 -6.43 21.13 -13.03
N SER A 57 -5.99 21.73 -11.93
CA SER A 57 -4.66 22.36 -11.88
C SER A 57 -3.63 21.30 -11.49
N PRO A 58 -2.42 21.30 -12.07
CA PRO A 58 -1.34 20.38 -11.66
C PRO A 58 -1.05 20.44 -10.15
N ARG A 59 -1.36 21.57 -9.49
CA ARG A 59 -1.29 21.70 -8.02
C ARG A 59 -2.32 20.83 -7.29
N VAL A 60 -3.56 20.77 -7.79
CA VAL A 60 -4.64 19.97 -7.19
C VAL A 60 -4.34 18.48 -7.38
N ALA A 61 -3.90 18.08 -8.57
CA ALA A 61 -3.50 16.70 -8.84
C ALA A 61 -2.38 16.23 -7.90
N LEU A 62 -1.36 17.07 -7.69
CA LEU A 62 -0.26 16.78 -6.77
C LEU A 62 -0.75 16.62 -5.32
N VAL A 63 -1.64 17.51 -4.86
CA VAL A 63 -2.24 17.42 -3.52
C VAL A 63 -3.06 16.13 -3.37
N LEU A 64 -3.86 15.76 -4.37
CA LEU A 64 -4.64 14.52 -4.35
C LEU A 64 -3.76 13.28 -4.24
N VAL A 65 -2.66 13.22 -5.01
CA VAL A 65 -1.70 12.10 -4.94
C VAL A 65 -1.07 12.00 -3.55
N ILE A 66 -0.63 13.13 -2.98
CA ILE A 66 -0.06 13.16 -1.62
C ILE A 66 -1.07 12.65 -0.58
N ILE A 67 -2.33 13.10 -0.65
CA ILE A 67 -3.38 12.65 0.27
C ILE A 67 -3.56 11.14 0.16
N VAL A 68 -3.66 10.61 -1.06
CA VAL A 68 -3.79 9.16 -1.28
C VAL A 68 -2.62 8.39 -0.70
N TRP A 69 -1.40 8.88 -0.87
CA TRP A 69 -0.21 8.22 -0.32
C TRP A 69 -0.20 8.23 1.21
N ILE A 70 -0.58 9.35 1.83
CA ILE A 70 -0.69 9.46 3.30
C ILE A 70 -1.78 8.51 3.82
N VAL A 71 -2.95 8.47 3.18
CA VAL A 71 -4.04 7.58 3.58
C VAL A 71 -3.61 6.11 3.49
N ASN A 72 -2.92 5.72 2.40
CA ASN A 72 -2.38 4.37 2.28
C ASN A 72 -1.33 4.08 3.35
N ALA A 73 -0.42 5.02 3.64
CA ALA A 73 0.58 4.84 4.68
C ALA A 73 -0.07 4.64 6.06
N VAL A 74 -1.10 5.44 6.38
CA VAL A 74 -1.87 5.31 7.63
C VAL A 74 -2.61 3.97 7.68
N PHE A 75 -3.23 3.55 6.57
CA PHE A 75 -3.95 2.29 6.50
C PHE A 75 -3.02 1.08 6.71
N PHE A 76 -1.88 1.01 6.03
CA PHE A 76 -0.95 -0.11 6.19
C PHE A 76 -0.19 -0.05 7.52
N SER A 77 0.13 1.14 8.04
CA SER A 77 0.76 1.26 9.37
C SER A 77 -0.16 0.80 10.51
N SER A 78 -1.48 0.80 10.30
CA SER A 78 -2.42 0.21 11.26
C SER A 78 -2.16 -1.29 11.50
N GLY A 79 -1.54 -2.00 10.56
CA GLY A 79 -1.15 -3.41 10.71
C GLY A 79 -0.07 -3.67 11.77
N PHE A 80 0.61 -2.63 12.25
CA PHE A 80 1.53 -2.73 13.39
C PHE A 80 0.83 -2.57 14.74
N ILE A 81 -0.43 -2.11 14.76
CA ILE A 81 -1.21 -1.93 15.99
C ILE A 81 -1.95 -3.24 16.29
N ASN A 82 -1.64 -3.84 17.45
CA ASN A 82 -2.36 -5.03 17.92
C ASN A 82 -3.87 -4.74 18.03
N GLY A 83 -4.69 -5.52 17.31
CA GLY A 83 -6.15 -5.38 17.31
C GLY A 83 -6.74 -4.59 16.13
N SER A 84 -5.93 -4.14 15.17
CA SER A 84 -6.41 -3.48 13.94
C SER A 84 -7.05 -4.44 12.92
N GLY A 85 -6.95 -5.75 13.15
CA GLY A 85 -7.45 -6.78 12.23
C GLY A 85 -6.51 -7.06 11.04
N MET A 86 -5.33 -6.45 10.99
CA MET A 86 -4.28 -6.75 10.00
C MET A 86 -3.03 -7.21 10.71
N VAL A 87 -2.51 -8.38 10.32
CA VAL A 87 -1.31 -8.97 10.92
C VAL A 87 -0.35 -9.36 9.80
N TYR A 88 0.90 -8.91 9.89
CA TYR A 88 1.95 -9.34 8.99
C TYR A 88 2.43 -10.74 9.38
N GLN A 89 2.44 -11.65 8.41
CA GLN A 89 2.88 -13.02 8.63
C GLN A 89 3.72 -13.50 7.44
N TYR A 90 4.72 -14.32 7.73
CA TYR A 90 5.43 -15.04 6.70
C TYR A 90 4.60 -16.18 6.12
N ILE A 91 4.54 -16.23 4.80
CA ILE A 91 3.91 -17.31 4.04
C ILE A 91 5.01 -18.18 3.45
N ASP A 92 5.24 -19.35 4.08
CA ASP A 92 6.29 -20.29 3.68
C ASP A 92 6.12 -20.81 2.25
N SER A 93 4.87 -20.92 1.77
CA SER A 93 4.57 -21.40 0.41
C SER A 93 5.00 -20.44 -0.71
N GLN A 94 5.13 -19.14 -0.41
CA GLN A 94 5.52 -18.12 -1.39
C GLN A 94 6.91 -17.54 -1.13
N GLY A 95 7.53 -17.85 0.01
CA GLY A 95 8.78 -17.25 0.43
C GLY A 95 8.66 -15.74 0.68
N LEU A 96 7.46 -15.25 0.98
CA LEU A 96 7.13 -13.83 1.07
C LEU A 96 6.43 -13.51 2.39
N CYS A 97 6.61 -12.26 2.82
CA CYS A 97 5.92 -11.69 3.96
C CYS A 97 4.71 -10.90 3.47
N TYR A 98 3.53 -11.20 4.01
CA TYR A 98 2.28 -10.63 3.54
C TYR A 98 1.39 -10.23 4.72
N ALA A 99 0.55 -9.21 4.55
CA ALA A 99 -0.45 -8.86 5.55
C ALA A 99 -1.67 -9.78 5.40
N ASN A 100 -1.96 -10.55 6.44
CA ASN A 100 -3.20 -11.30 6.52
C ASN A 100 -4.23 -10.50 7.32
N THR A 101 -5.45 -10.40 6.79
CA THR A 101 -6.56 -9.79 7.51
C THR A 101 -7.18 -10.83 8.44
N THR A 102 -7.15 -10.56 9.74
CA THR A 102 -7.87 -11.34 10.77
C THR A 102 -9.34 -10.91 10.85
N SER A 103 -9.96 -10.73 9.68
CA SER A 103 -11.41 -10.52 9.59
C SER A 103 -12.08 -11.90 9.63
N PRO A 104 -13.05 -12.16 10.55
CA PRO A 104 -13.79 -13.42 10.63
C PRO A 104 -14.84 -13.58 9.50
N ILE A 105 -14.56 -13.04 8.31
CA ILE A 105 -15.43 -13.15 7.14
C ILE A 105 -14.65 -13.76 5.96
N MET A 106 -14.22 -15.01 6.17
CA MET A 106 -14.35 -16.08 5.19
C MET A 106 -14.62 -17.38 5.92
#